data_AF-A0A8J5MBS6-F1
#
_entry.id   AF-A0A8J5MBS6-F1
#
_cell.length_a   1.000
_cell.length_b   1.000
_cell.length_c   1.000
_cell.angle_alpha   90.00
_cell.angle_beta   90.00
_cell.angle_gamma   90.00
#
_symmetry.space_group_name_H-M   'P 1'
#
loop_
_entity.id
_entity.type
_entity.pdbx_description
1 polymer ?
#
loop_
_entity_poly.entity_id
_entity_poly.type
_entity_poly.pdbx_seq_one_letter_code
_entity_poly.pdbx_strand_id
1 'polypeptide(L)'
;MLERDFRKHNRAVHHQLMQHEEDLAVVQALMSKLRMLKQSAKRRFKTQLRPIIRQDTRWGPTFAMVHRYFALQEFLDAEDEDIMGLLPSPACNRRLKKLHVELKDIESVSKALQAEDVSLLDDRVWFDDLIAAHPTFVIYIGPRANIVDSPDFESGRRLSR
;
A
#
# COMPACT_ATOMS: atom_id res chain seq x y z
N MET A 1 -7.81 16.49 11.45
CA MET A 1 -8.60 15.51 10.66
C MET A 1 -9.87 15.01 11.37
N LEU A 2 -11.06 15.18 10.75
CA LEU A 2 -12.31 14.54 11.21
C LEU A 2 -12.35 13.05 10.81
N GLU A 3 -12.93 12.19 11.67
CA GLU A 3 -13.08 10.73 11.43
C GLU A 3 -13.71 10.39 10.06
N ARG A 4 -14.60 11.25 9.58
CA ARG A 4 -15.25 11.10 8.27
C ARG A 4 -14.27 11.31 7.10
N ASP A 5 -13.31 12.21 7.23
CA ASP A 5 -12.35 12.52 6.17
C ASP A 5 -11.24 11.47 6.11
N PHE A 6 -10.87 10.90 7.26
CA PHE A 6 -9.97 9.74 7.31
C PHE A 6 -10.57 8.52 6.59
N ARG A 7 -11.87 8.26 6.80
CA ARG A 7 -12.58 7.17 6.09
C ARG A 7 -12.60 7.36 4.58
N LYS A 8 -12.90 8.57 4.09
CA LYS A 8 -12.90 8.89 2.64
C LYS A 8 -11.52 8.69 2.01
N HIS A 9 -10.49 9.20 2.67
CA HIS A 9 -9.12 9.05 2.24
C HIS A 9 -8.74 7.57 2.11
N ASN A 10 -9.00 6.76 3.14
CA ASN A 10 -8.70 5.32 3.10
C ASN A 10 -9.42 4.60 1.95
N ARG A 11 -10.66 4.98 1.63
CA ARG A 11 -11.41 4.41 0.50
C ARG A 11 -10.81 4.77 -0.86
N ALA A 12 -10.36 6.01 -1.02
CA ALA A 12 -9.70 6.47 -2.24
C ALA A 12 -8.44 5.63 -2.52
N VAL A 13 -7.61 5.46 -1.48
CA VAL A 13 -6.38 4.66 -1.57
C VAL A 13 -6.69 3.20 -1.85
N HIS A 14 -7.71 2.62 -1.20
CA HIS A 14 -8.12 1.25 -1.48
C HIS A 14 -8.55 1.05 -2.95
N HIS A 15 -9.30 1.99 -3.52
CA HIS A 15 -9.71 1.90 -4.93
C HIS A 15 -8.50 1.89 -5.88
N GLN A 16 -7.50 2.73 -5.62
CA GLN A 16 -6.25 2.73 -6.38
C GLN A 16 -5.50 1.40 -6.25
N LEU A 17 -5.42 0.82 -5.05
CA LEU A 17 -4.79 -0.49 -4.85
C LEU A 17 -5.47 -1.61 -5.66
N MET A 18 -6.81 -1.58 -5.77
CA MET A 18 -7.55 -2.57 -6.56
C MET A 18 -7.19 -2.55 -8.05
N GLN A 19 -6.76 -1.40 -8.59
CA GLN A 19 -6.28 -1.30 -9.97
C GLN A 19 -4.93 -2.00 -10.21
N HIS A 20 -4.21 -2.31 -9.12
CA HIS A 20 -2.90 -2.95 -9.13
C HIS A 20 -2.91 -4.33 -8.47
N GLU A 21 -4.09 -4.91 -8.25
CA GLU A 21 -4.23 -6.13 -7.45
C GLU A 21 -3.44 -7.31 -8.01
N GLU A 22 -3.40 -7.48 -9.33
CA GLU A 22 -2.60 -8.52 -9.99
C GLU A 22 -1.11 -8.38 -9.69
N ASP A 23 -0.56 -7.16 -9.81
CA ASP A 23 0.84 -6.88 -9.53
C ASP A 23 1.17 -7.06 -8.04
N LEU A 24 0.25 -6.63 -7.16
CA LEU A 24 0.39 -6.76 -5.72
C LEU A 24 0.31 -8.23 -5.27
N ALA A 25 -0.50 -9.05 -5.93
CA ALA A 25 -0.60 -10.49 -5.67
C ALA A 25 0.72 -11.22 -5.99
N VAL A 26 1.40 -10.82 -7.07
CA VAL A 26 2.74 -11.36 -7.40
C VAL A 26 3.73 -11.06 -6.29
N VAL A 27 3.78 -9.82 -5.81
CA VAL A 27 4.66 -9.43 -4.69
C VAL A 27 4.28 -10.16 -3.41
N GLN A 28 2.99 -10.31 -3.11
CA GLN A 28 2.50 -11.05 -1.94
C GLN A 28 2.97 -12.52 -1.97
N ALA A 29 2.90 -13.19 -3.13
CA ALA A 29 3.36 -14.56 -3.29
C ALA A 29 4.88 -14.67 -3.03
N LEU A 30 5.67 -13.78 -3.62
CA LEU A 30 7.12 -13.71 -3.39
C LEU A 30 7.43 -13.46 -1.90
N MET A 31 6.79 -12.46 -1.29
CA MET A 31 7.03 -12.10 0.11
C MET A 31 6.65 -13.23 1.07
N SER A 32 5.60 -13.99 0.74
CA SER A 32 5.19 -15.19 1.47
C SER A 32 6.25 -16.28 1.38
N LYS A 33 6.81 -16.53 0.18
CA LYS A 33 7.91 -17.48 -0.01
C LYS A 33 9.17 -17.08 0.75
N LEU A 34 9.55 -15.81 0.70
CA LEU A 34 10.71 -15.26 1.41
C LEU A 34 10.56 -15.33 2.94
N ARG A 35 9.32 -15.35 3.45
CA ARG A 35 9.05 -15.49 4.88
C ARG A 35 9.29 -16.90 5.41
N MET A 36 9.25 -17.93 4.55
CA MET A 36 9.47 -19.32 4.95
C MET A 36 10.87 -19.52 5.56
N LEU A 37 10.98 -20.40 6.56
CA LEU A 37 12.19 -20.56 7.39
C LEU A 37 13.46 -20.86 6.59
N LYS A 38 13.41 -21.73 5.57
CA LYS A 38 14.55 -22.06 4.69
C LYS A 38 15.10 -20.79 4.01
N GLN A 39 14.21 -19.97 3.46
CA GLN A 39 14.56 -18.73 2.76
C GLN A 39 14.94 -17.61 3.73
N SER A 40 14.29 -17.55 4.88
CA SER A 40 14.61 -16.62 5.96
C SER A 40 16.02 -16.86 6.49
N ALA A 41 16.43 -18.12 6.66
CA ALA A 41 17.78 -18.47 7.08
C ALA A 41 18.83 -18.07 6.03
N LYS A 42 18.65 -18.44 4.76
CA LYS A 42 19.52 -18.01 3.65
C LYS A 42 19.67 -16.48 3.59
N ARG A 43 18.56 -15.74 3.74
CA ARG A 43 18.56 -14.27 3.63
C ARG A 43 19.22 -13.57 4.80
N ARG A 44 19.17 -14.10 6.03
CA ARG A 44 19.82 -13.47 7.20
C ARG A 44 21.33 -13.28 7.02
N PHE A 45 21.95 -14.07 6.15
CA PHE A 45 23.36 -13.89 5.76
C PHE A 45 23.57 -12.68 4.83
N LYS A 46 22.56 -12.27 4.07
CA LYS A 46 22.61 -11.14 3.12
C LYS A 46 22.01 -9.85 3.68
N THR A 47 20.94 -9.93 4.50
CA THR A 47 20.26 -8.75 5.08
C THR A 47 19.41 -9.11 6.30
N GLN A 48 19.25 -8.15 7.24
CA GLN A 48 18.36 -8.26 8.40
C GLN A 48 16.89 -7.92 8.07
N LEU A 49 16.60 -7.44 6.86
CA LEU A 49 15.25 -7.05 6.46
C LEU A 49 14.33 -8.28 6.42
N ARG A 50 13.12 -8.12 6.98
CA ARG A 50 12.09 -9.16 7.01
C ARG A 50 10.97 -8.86 6.01
N PRO A 51 10.45 -9.86 5.28
CA PRO A 51 9.28 -9.71 4.44
C PRO A 51 8.08 -9.27 5.27
N ILE A 52 7.29 -8.38 4.69
CA ILE A 52 6.00 -7.93 5.21
C ILE A 52 4.93 -8.52 4.30
N ILE A 53 3.89 -9.08 4.90
CA ILE A 53 2.74 -9.64 4.19
C ILE A 53 1.61 -8.64 4.33
N ARG A 54 0.96 -8.28 3.23
CA ARG A 54 -0.17 -7.34 3.29
C ARG A 54 -1.42 -8.01 3.86
N GLN A 55 -2.33 -7.19 4.36
CA GLN A 55 -3.71 -7.55 4.65
C GLN A 55 -4.58 -6.88 3.59
N ASP A 56 -5.42 -7.63 2.89
CA ASP A 56 -6.13 -7.12 1.72
C ASP A 56 -7.12 -5.99 2.06
N THR A 57 -7.56 -5.90 3.32
CA THR A 57 -8.51 -4.88 3.78
C THR A 57 -7.86 -3.56 4.23
N ARG A 58 -6.53 -3.47 4.30
CA ARG A 58 -5.82 -2.29 4.83
C ARG A 58 -4.66 -1.88 3.93
N TRP A 59 -4.66 -0.60 3.54
CA TRP A 59 -3.66 -0.09 2.60
C TRP A 59 -2.27 0.11 3.23
N GLY A 60 -2.18 0.44 4.53
CA GLY A 60 -0.90 0.62 5.22
C GLY A 60 0.02 -0.62 5.17
N PRO A 61 -0.44 -1.83 5.52
CA PRO A 61 0.31 -3.07 5.31
C PRO A 61 0.68 -3.34 3.85
N THR A 62 -0.17 -2.93 2.89
CA THR A 62 0.12 -3.06 1.46
C THR A 62 1.26 -2.13 1.04
N PHE A 63 1.22 -0.87 1.45
CA PHE A 63 2.34 0.07 1.27
C PHE A 63 3.62 -0.46 1.90
N ALA A 64 3.57 -0.92 3.15
CA ALA A 64 4.72 -1.48 3.85
C ALA A 64 5.33 -2.71 3.14
N MET A 65 4.48 -3.57 2.55
CA MET A 65 4.92 -4.70 1.73
C MET A 65 5.65 -4.24 0.48
N VAL A 66 5.06 -3.32 -0.30
CA VAL A 66 5.66 -2.82 -1.55
C VAL A 66 6.98 -2.08 -1.26
N HIS A 67 6.99 -1.24 -0.21
CA HIS A 67 8.20 -0.58 0.24
C HIS A 67 9.29 -1.59 0.65
N ARG A 68 8.91 -2.64 1.38
CA ARG A 68 9.84 -3.70 1.78
C ARG A 68 10.35 -4.51 0.60
N TYR A 69 9.50 -4.79 -0.39
CA TYR A 69 9.88 -5.49 -1.61
C TYR A 69 11.01 -4.75 -2.33
N PHE A 70 10.86 -3.45 -2.58
CA PHE A 70 11.91 -2.66 -3.25
C PHE A 70 13.21 -2.61 -2.44
N ALA A 71 13.14 -2.56 -1.11
CA ALA A 71 14.33 -2.62 -0.25
C ALA A 71 14.98 -4.02 -0.21
N LEU A 72 14.22 -5.08 -0.50
CA LEU A 72 14.73 -6.45 -0.57
C LEU A 72 15.31 -6.79 -1.95
N GLN A 73 14.92 -6.05 -2.99
CA GLN A 73 15.18 -6.39 -4.38
C GLN A 73 16.68 -6.59 -4.68
N GLU A 74 17.56 -5.77 -4.10
CA GLU A 74 19.02 -5.89 -4.29
C GLU A 74 19.63 -7.16 -3.68
N PHE A 75 18.92 -7.80 -2.74
CA PHE A 75 19.38 -9.02 -2.07
C PHE A 75 18.76 -10.29 -2.67
N LEU A 76 17.83 -10.15 -3.62
CA LEU A 76 17.21 -11.29 -4.29
C LEU A 76 18.16 -11.87 -5.32
N ASP A 77 18.29 -13.19 -5.29
CA ASP A 77 19.06 -13.93 -6.26
C ASP A 77 18.12 -14.35 -7.40
N ALA A 78 18.35 -13.84 -8.60
CA ALA A 78 17.50 -14.12 -9.75
C ALA A 78 17.61 -15.58 -10.22
N GLU A 79 18.69 -16.26 -9.85
CA GLU A 79 18.99 -17.64 -10.23
C GLU A 79 18.54 -18.65 -9.16
N ASP A 80 18.06 -18.21 -8.00
CA ASP A 80 17.56 -19.13 -6.97
C ASP A 80 16.24 -19.78 -7.45
N GLU A 81 16.33 -21.06 -7.83
CA GLU A 81 15.23 -21.90 -8.28
C GLU A 81 14.03 -21.90 -7.31
N ASP A 82 14.27 -21.69 -6.00
CA ASP A 82 13.20 -21.63 -5.00
C ASP A 82 12.30 -20.38 -5.18
N ILE A 83 12.78 -19.30 -5.82
CA ILE A 83 12.05 -18.01 -5.95
C ILE A 83 11.97 -17.45 -7.37
N MET A 84 12.76 -17.94 -8.34
CA MET A 84 12.83 -17.37 -9.69
C MET A 84 11.46 -17.30 -10.39
N GLY A 85 10.61 -18.32 -10.20
CA GLY A 85 9.25 -18.36 -10.75
C GLY A 85 8.25 -17.40 -10.09
N LEU A 86 8.65 -16.71 -9.02
CA LEU A 86 7.84 -15.73 -8.28
C LEU A 86 8.36 -14.29 -8.47
N LEU A 87 9.45 -14.10 -9.22
CA LEU A 87 10.00 -12.75 -9.44
C LEU A 87 9.05 -11.94 -10.34
N PRO A 88 8.69 -10.71 -9.92
CA PRO A 88 7.88 -9.84 -10.75
C PRO A 88 8.54 -9.56 -12.10
N SER A 89 7.74 -9.59 -13.17
CA SER A 89 8.23 -9.23 -14.51
C SER A 89 8.71 -7.76 -14.55
N PRO A 90 9.58 -7.39 -15.51
CA PRO A 90 9.99 -5.99 -15.66
C PRO A 90 8.82 -5.02 -15.83
N ALA A 91 7.74 -5.44 -16.49
CA ALA A 91 6.54 -4.63 -16.66
C ALA A 91 5.78 -4.44 -15.34
N CYS A 92 5.61 -5.51 -14.56
CA CYS A 92 5.04 -5.48 -13.21
C CYS A 92 5.85 -4.54 -12.31
N ASN A 93 7.18 -4.65 -12.32
CA ASN A 93 8.06 -3.80 -11.54
C ASN A 93 7.97 -2.32 -11.90
N ARG A 94 7.82 -1.97 -13.19
CA ARG A 94 7.59 -0.57 -13.59
C ARG A 94 6.28 -0.02 -13.03
N ARG A 95 5.20 -0.79 -13.09
CA ARG A 95 3.88 -0.39 -12.55
C ARG A 95 3.92 -0.26 -11.02
N LEU A 96 4.52 -1.24 -10.33
CA LEU A 96 4.70 -1.21 -8.88
C LEU A 96 5.58 -0.05 -8.42
N LYS A 97 6.61 0.32 -9.20
CA LYS A 97 7.47 1.45 -8.86
C LYS A 97 6.71 2.77 -8.94
N LYS A 98 5.86 2.94 -9.96
CA LYS A 98 4.95 4.09 -10.05
C LYS A 98 4.00 4.12 -8.85
N LEU A 99 3.30 3.01 -8.58
CA LEU A 99 2.42 2.88 -7.42
C LEU A 99 3.13 3.20 -6.09
N HIS A 100 4.37 2.74 -5.92
CA HIS A 100 5.12 2.97 -4.69
C HIS A 100 5.45 4.45 -4.47
N VAL A 101 5.74 5.21 -5.53
CA VAL A 101 5.93 6.67 -5.43
C VAL A 101 4.63 7.34 -5.01
N GLU A 102 3.52 7.02 -5.67
CA GLU A 102 2.20 7.56 -5.34
C GLU A 102 1.79 7.25 -3.89
N LEU A 103 2.00 6.01 -3.43
CA LEU A 103 1.71 5.62 -2.06
C LEU A 103 2.61 6.31 -1.02
N LYS A 104 3.85 6.70 -1.38
CA LYS A 104 4.72 7.47 -0.47
C LYS A 104 4.18 8.87 -0.25
N ASP A 105 3.70 9.52 -1.31
CA ASP A 105 3.13 10.86 -1.24
C ASP A 105 1.84 10.83 -0.41
N ILE A 106 0.97 9.85 -0.69
CA ILE A 106 -0.25 9.59 0.10
C ILE A 106 0.08 9.37 1.57
N GLU A 107 1.03 8.49 1.91
CA GLU A 107 1.45 8.20 3.28
C GLU A 107 2.03 9.43 3.99
N SER A 108 2.78 10.27 3.26
CA SER A 108 3.30 11.53 3.81
C SER A 108 2.15 12.47 4.20
N VAL A 109 1.15 12.61 3.33
CA VAL A 109 -0.05 13.41 3.60
C VAL A 109 -0.86 12.81 4.76
N SER A 110 -1.05 11.48 4.81
CA SER A 110 -1.75 10.82 5.91
C SER A 110 -1.07 11.06 7.26
N LYS A 111 0.27 11.05 7.31
CA LYS A 111 1.04 11.32 8.53
C LYS A 111 0.94 12.78 8.95
N ALA A 112 1.02 13.70 7.99
CA ALA A 112 0.83 15.12 8.26
C ALA A 112 -0.57 15.36 8.86
N LEU A 113 -1.62 14.77 8.28
CA LEU A 113 -3.01 14.84 8.74
C LEU A 113 -3.25 14.24 10.14
N GLN A 114 -2.39 13.33 10.58
CA GLN A 114 -2.44 12.71 11.90
C GLN A 114 -1.67 13.49 12.98
N ALA A 115 -0.97 14.58 12.63
CA ALA A 115 -0.30 15.41 13.62
C ALA A 115 -1.31 16.14 14.53
N GLU A 116 -0.93 16.38 15.79
CA GLU A 116 -1.83 16.93 16.81
C GLU A 116 -2.23 18.41 16.55
N ASP A 117 -1.50 19.11 15.69
CA ASP A 117 -1.58 20.56 15.46
C ASP A 117 -2.19 20.97 14.11
N VAL A 118 -2.78 20.03 13.37
CA VAL A 118 -3.34 20.31 12.04
C VAL A 118 -4.64 21.10 12.14
N SER A 119 -4.68 22.29 11.55
CA SER A 119 -5.91 23.07 11.45
C SER A 119 -6.85 22.53 10.37
N LEU A 120 -8.15 22.83 10.47
CA LEU A 120 -9.11 22.48 9.42
C LEU A 120 -8.80 23.13 8.06
N LEU A 121 -8.04 24.23 8.06
CA LEU A 121 -7.58 24.88 6.83
C LEU A 121 -6.43 24.07 6.20
N ASP A 122 -5.48 23.61 7.01
CA ASP A 122 -4.37 22.77 6.56
C ASP A 122 -4.88 21.42 6.04
N ASP A 123 -5.86 20.81 6.74
CA ASP A 123 -6.56 19.60 6.28
C ASP A 123 -7.11 19.77 4.85
N ARG A 124 -7.70 20.93 4.54
CA ARG A 124 -8.27 21.22 3.20
C ARG A 124 -7.21 21.42 2.14
N VAL A 125 -6.17 22.21 2.44
CA VAL A 125 -5.06 22.45 1.50
C VAL A 125 -4.42 21.13 1.10
N TRP A 126 -4.16 20.25 2.06
CA TRP A 126 -3.56 18.94 1.76
C TRP A 126 -4.48 18.02 0.96
N PHE A 127 -5.81 18.07 1.17
CA PHE A 127 -6.72 17.32 0.32
C PHE A 127 -6.82 17.88 -1.10
N ASP A 128 -6.81 19.20 -1.27
CA ASP A 128 -6.82 19.84 -2.59
C ASP A 128 -5.51 19.51 -3.35
N ASP A 129 -4.37 19.55 -2.67
CA ASP A 129 -3.07 19.13 -3.22
C ASP A 129 -3.08 17.63 -3.60
N LEU A 130 -3.67 16.79 -2.75
CA LEU A 130 -3.80 15.36 -3.03
C LEU A 130 -4.72 15.08 -4.22
N ILE A 131 -5.81 15.85 -4.39
CA ILE A 131 -6.69 15.78 -5.56
C ILE A 131 -5.96 16.29 -6.81
N ALA A 132 -5.16 17.34 -6.70
CA ALA A 132 -4.36 17.84 -7.81
C ALA A 132 -3.34 16.78 -8.29
N ALA A 133 -2.71 16.05 -7.36
CA ALA A 133 -1.81 14.95 -7.66
C ALA A 133 -2.54 13.68 -8.17
N HIS A 134 -3.72 13.40 -7.62
CA HIS A 134 -4.56 12.24 -7.95
C HIS A 134 -5.98 12.69 -8.29
N PRO A 135 -6.26 13.13 -9.54
CA PRO A 135 -7.56 13.67 -9.92
C PRO A 135 -8.75 12.75 -9.66
N THR A 136 -8.53 11.43 -9.67
CA THR A 136 -9.55 10.43 -9.35
C THR A 136 -10.01 10.50 -7.89
N PHE A 137 -9.23 11.07 -6.97
CA PHE A 137 -9.57 11.18 -5.56
C PHE A 137 -10.70 12.18 -5.29
N VAL A 138 -11.00 13.07 -6.25
CA VAL A 138 -12.08 14.07 -6.13
C VAL A 138 -13.44 13.42 -5.83
N ILE A 139 -13.67 12.19 -6.31
CA ILE A 139 -14.93 11.46 -6.09
C ILE A 139 -15.07 10.96 -4.64
N TYR A 140 -13.98 10.89 -3.88
CA TYR A 140 -13.94 10.38 -2.52
C TYR A 140 -13.75 11.50 -1.48
N ILE A 141 -12.80 12.40 -1.72
CA ILE A 141 -12.40 13.46 -0.77
C ILE A 141 -12.75 14.87 -1.25
N GLY A 142 -13.31 15.02 -2.46
CA GLY A 142 -13.72 16.33 -2.97
C GLY A 142 -14.91 16.93 -2.20
N PRO A 143 -15.12 18.26 -2.30
CA PRO A 143 -16.17 18.97 -1.56
C PRO A 143 -17.60 18.46 -1.82
N ARG A 144 -17.80 17.81 -2.97
CA ARG A 144 -19.09 17.27 -3.44
C ARG A 144 -19.18 15.74 -3.39
N ALA A 145 -18.19 15.05 -2.81
CA ALA A 145 -18.17 13.59 -2.75
C ALA A 145 -19.36 13.05 -1.94
N ASN A 146 -20.23 12.26 -2.59
CA ASN A 146 -21.40 11.66 -1.96
C ASN A 146 -21.00 10.35 -1.24
N ILE A 147 -21.36 10.19 0.02
CA ILE A 147 -20.94 9.04 0.84
C ILE A 147 -21.78 7.84 0.45
N VAL A 148 -21.17 6.81 -0.16
CA VAL A 148 -21.76 5.48 -0.13
C VAL A 148 -21.13 4.74 1.04
N ASP A 149 -21.80 4.68 2.18
CA ASP A 149 -21.36 3.85 3.30
C ASP A 149 -21.33 2.38 2.82
N SER A 150 -20.13 1.78 2.81
CA SER A 150 -19.96 0.36 2.48
C SER A 150 -19.81 -0.40 3.81
N PRO A 151 -20.79 -1.21 4.21
CA PRO A 151 -20.78 -1.91 5.50
C PRO A 151 -19.57 -2.84 5.69
N ASP A 152 -19.03 -3.34 4.59
CA ASP A 152 -17.93 -4.31 4.60
C ASP A 152 -16.62 -3.69 5.09
N PHE A 153 -16.38 -2.41 4.76
CA PHE A 153 -15.18 -1.69 5.18
C PHE A 153 -15.22 -1.32 6.67
N GLU A 154 -16.40 -0.99 7.21
CA GLU A 154 -16.57 -0.54 8.60
C GLU A 154 -16.49 -1.68 9.62
N SER A 155 -16.74 -2.92 9.18
CA SER A 155 -16.93 -3.99 10.14
C SER A 155 -15.64 -4.58 10.72
N GLY A 156 -14.46 -4.31 10.14
CA GLY A 156 -13.19 -4.88 10.62
C GLY A 156 -13.24 -6.41 10.84
N ARG A 157 -14.23 -7.10 10.24
CA ARG A 157 -14.55 -8.48 10.57
C ARG A 157 -13.50 -9.37 9.95
N ARG A 158 -12.87 -10.21 10.80
CA ARG A 158 -12.33 -11.49 10.33
C ARG A 158 -13.48 -12.21 9.66
N LEU A 159 -13.35 -12.49 8.37
CA LEU A 159 -14.11 -13.56 7.75
C LEU A 159 -13.64 -14.86 8.41
N SER A 160 -14.35 -15.26 9.47
CA SER A 160 -14.34 -16.64 9.93
C SER A 160 -14.88 -17.49 8.78
N ARG A 161 -14.16 -18.58 8.54
CA ARG A 161 -14.37 -19.59 7.50
C ARG A 161 -15.81 -20.05 7.34
#